data_AF-A0A1T4XYS3-F1
#
_entry.id   AF-A0A1T4XYS3-F1
#
_cell.length_a   1.000
_cell.length_b   1.000
_cell.length_c   1.000
_cell.angle_alpha   90.00
_cell.angle_beta   90.00
_cell.angle_gamma   90.00
#
_symmetry.space_group_name_H-M   'P 1'
#
loop_
_entity.id
_entity.type
_entity.pdbx_description
1 polymer ?
#
loop_
_entity_poly.entity_id
_entity_poly.type
_entity_poly.pdbx_seq_one_letter_code
_entity_poly.pdbx_strand_id
1 'polypeptide(L)'
;MSEIRRLDIPTFDLDNQRSPAALALDGFCGYLNSLASSLTNLAECDEDTLAAVQKILSRHADDLTPEAPSPSLPPDQNVLIQGNVSFSQSLPEDSPPPTEAPEPLSLRFAQSIRNAIQALKKPLPAAPREAIRIISEILVEEAQNQGLVIDVPFKKIPCKAGNQEHEVWFDLEAERPTVWKITKASKWGLVAGQPRPANAIDYLDRLYLFTEIFGMPWDFQGIWIDPQGLPRIVSTQPYMPGKPATEDEIEEYLKDLGFTEIDIPELGTFWKHEETDVIVGDAYTDNFVVLETGRVVPIDLSIAICLPQNQLLQSP
;
A
#
# COMPACT_ATOMS: atom_id res chain seq x y z
N MET A 1 21.31 35.54 11.62
CA MET A 1 22.02 34.28 11.92
C MET A 1 21.16 33.52 12.91
N SER A 2 20.22 32.72 12.41
CA SER A 2 19.28 31.92 13.21
C SER A 2 19.89 30.56 13.51
N GLU A 3 20.01 30.22 14.79
CA GLU A 3 20.49 28.92 15.28
C GLU A 3 19.49 27.81 14.92
N ILE A 4 19.96 26.83 14.15
CA ILE A 4 19.24 25.58 13.91
C ILE A 4 19.48 24.69 15.15
N ARG A 5 18.41 24.41 15.90
CA ARG A 5 18.42 23.44 17.00
C ARG A 5 18.62 22.03 16.43
N ARG A 6 19.66 21.34 16.89
CA ARG A 6 19.84 19.89 16.68
C ARG A 6 18.72 19.15 17.41
N LEU A 7 18.04 18.25 16.71
CA LEU A 7 17.09 17.31 17.28
C LEU A 7 17.86 16.09 17.83
N ASP A 8 17.74 15.83 19.13
CA ASP A 8 18.22 14.60 19.76
C ASP A 8 17.18 13.49 19.52
N ILE A 9 17.54 12.50 18.70
CA ILE A 9 16.72 11.31 18.43
C ILE A 9 17.17 10.19 19.39
N PRO A 10 16.25 9.48 20.08
CA PRO A 10 16.60 8.41 21.01
C PRO A 10 17.35 7.26 20.32
N THR A 11 18.46 6.84 20.93
CA THR A 11 19.32 5.75 20.45
C THR A 11 18.66 4.39 20.62
N PHE A 12 18.54 3.63 19.53
CA PHE A 12 18.14 2.22 19.52
C PHE A 12 19.38 1.34 19.44
N ASP A 13 19.54 0.44 20.41
CA ASP A 13 20.62 -0.56 20.50
C ASP A 13 20.49 -1.59 19.36
N LEU A 14 21.53 -1.67 18.52
CA LEU A 14 21.59 -2.55 17.34
C LEU A 14 22.59 -3.69 17.48
N ASP A 15 23.26 -3.86 18.62
CA ASP A 15 24.34 -4.86 18.74
C ASP A 15 23.82 -6.30 19.00
N ASN A 16 22.51 -6.53 18.86
CA ASN A 16 21.93 -7.86 19.05
C ASN A 16 21.75 -8.58 17.70
N GLN A 17 22.83 -9.19 17.20
CA GLN A 17 22.77 -10.14 16.08
C GLN A 17 21.98 -11.39 16.51
N ARG A 18 20.66 -11.38 16.23
CA ARG A 18 19.80 -12.54 16.42
C ARG A 18 19.95 -13.50 15.24
N SER A 19 19.93 -14.81 15.54
CA SER A 19 20.01 -15.85 14.51
C SER A 19 18.76 -15.86 13.63
N PRO A 20 18.83 -16.36 12.38
CA PRO A 20 17.67 -16.49 11.49
C PRO A 20 16.48 -17.26 12.11
N ALA A 21 16.77 -18.23 12.98
CA ALA A 21 15.75 -18.95 13.75
C ALA A 21 14.99 -18.05 14.74
N ALA A 22 15.65 -17.02 15.30
CA ALA A 22 14.99 -16.06 16.19
C ALA A 22 14.14 -15.04 15.42
N LEU A 23 14.50 -14.68 14.18
CA LEU A 23 13.66 -13.86 13.30
C LEU A 23 12.41 -14.61 12.83
N ALA A 24 12.55 -15.91 12.51
CA ALA A 24 11.41 -16.76 12.18
C ALA A 24 10.48 -17.00 13.40
N LEU A 25 11.04 -17.13 14.61
CA LEU A 25 10.27 -17.24 15.84
C LEU A 25 9.55 -15.93 16.20
N ASP A 26 10.18 -14.78 15.95
CA ASP A 26 9.56 -13.46 16.14
C ASP A 26 8.43 -13.23 15.10
N GLY A 27 8.59 -13.72 13.87
CA GLY A 27 7.53 -13.75 12.85
C GLY A 27 6.35 -14.64 13.23
N PHE A 28 6.61 -15.84 13.76
CA PHE A 28 5.59 -16.76 14.26
C PHE A 28 4.87 -16.23 15.52
N CYS A 29 5.61 -15.60 16.44
CA CYS A 29 5.03 -14.89 17.57
C CYS A 29 4.23 -13.66 17.12
N GLY A 30 4.66 -12.96 16.07
CA GLY A 30 3.91 -11.88 15.43
C GLY A 30 2.59 -12.37 14.83
N TYR A 31 2.60 -13.53 14.17
CA TYR A 31 1.42 -14.20 13.65
C TYR A 31 0.43 -14.63 14.75
N LEU A 32 0.91 -15.26 15.83
CA LEU A 32 0.06 -15.61 16.98
C LEU A 32 -0.48 -14.38 17.71
N ASN A 33 0.29 -13.29 17.79
CA ASN A 33 -0.19 -12.02 18.35
C ASN A 33 -1.20 -11.32 17.42
N SER A 34 -1.06 -11.43 16.10
CA SER A 34 -2.05 -10.94 15.13
C SER A 34 -3.36 -11.72 15.27
N LEU A 35 -3.29 -13.05 15.31
CA LEU A 35 -4.46 -13.93 15.48
C LEU A 35 -5.16 -13.70 16.83
N ALA A 36 -4.39 -13.56 17.92
CA ALA A 36 -4.92 -13.23 19.24
C ALA A 36 -5.51 -11.81 19.28
N SER A 37 -4.91 -10.84 18.58
CA SER A 37 -5.46 -9.49 18.46
C SER A 37 -6.77 -9.50 17.68
N SER A 38 -6.88 -10.24 16.58
CA SER A 38 -8.11 -10.36 15.78
C SER A 38 -9.26 -11.01 16.56
N LEU A 39 -8.99 -12.01 17.41
CA LEU A 39 -9.99 -12.62 18.28
C LEU A 39 -10.38 -11.75 19.49
N THR A 40 -9.45 -10.96 20.02
CA THR A 40 -9.68 -10.03 21.14
C THR A 40 -10.38 -8.75 20.67
N ASN A 41 -10.17 -8.33 19.41
CA ASN A 41 -10.75 -7.14 18.80
C ASN A 41 -12.29 -7.16 18.67
N LEU A 42 -12.93 -8.34 18.67
CA LEU A 42 -14.41 -8.46 18.69
C LEU A 42 -14.99 -8.45 20.12
N ALA A 43 -14.21 -8.81 21.13
CA ALA A 43 -14.65 -8.89 22.52
C ALA A 43 -14.40 -7.58 23.32
N GLU A 44 -13.60 -6.65 22.78
CA GLU A 44 -13.19 -5.41 23.45
C GLU A 44 -13.70 -4.12 22.79
N CYS A 45 -14.55 -4.19 21.76
CA CYS A 45 -15.25 -3.00 21.28
C CYS A 45 -16.17 -2.47 22.39
N ASP A 46 -16.12 -1.17 22.68
CA ASP A 46 -17.12 -0.56 23.54
C ASP A 46 -18.52 -0.69 22.90
N GLU A 47 -19.55 -0.70 23.75
CA GLU A 47 -20.94 -0.89 23.31
C GLU A 47 -21.36 0.15 22.26
N ASP A 48 -20.78 1.36 22.30
CA ASP A 48 -21.07 2.44 21.36
C ASP A 48 -20.51 2.13 19.95
N THR A 49 -19.31 1.57 19.87
CA THR A 49 -18.68 1.14 18.62
C THR A 49 -19.42 -0.05 18.01
N LEU A 50 -19.79 -1.03 18.83
CA LEU A 50 -20.60 -2.18 18.40
C LEU A 50 -22.00 -1.73 17.93
N ALA A 51 -22.63 -0.82 18.65
CA ALA A 51 -23.93 -0.24 18.28
C ALA A 51 -23.84 0.61 17.01
N ALA A 52 -22.74 1.35 16.80
CA ALA A 52 -22.52 2.13 15.58
C ALA A 52 -22.37 1.21 14.36
N VAL A 53 -21.58 0.15 14.46
CA VAL A 53 -21.41 -0.86 13.39
C VAL A 53 -22.74 -1.57 13.11
N GLN A 54 -23.47 -2.02 14.13
CA GLN A 54 -24.79 -2.65 13.96
C GLN A 54 -25.84 -1.71 13.36
N LYS A 55 -25.80 -0.42 13.72
CA LYS A 55 -26.69 0.61 13.17
C LYS A 55 -26.37 0.92 11.70
N ILE A 56 -25.11 0.86 11.30
CA ILE A 56 -24.71 1.00 9.89
C ILE A 56 -25.17 -0.23 9.09
N LEU A 57 -24.88 -1.44 9.58
CA LEU A 57 -25.30 -2.69 8.92
C LEU A 57 -26.82 -2.81 8.78
N SER A 58 -27.59 -2.37 9.79
CA SER A 58 -29.06 -2.40 9.73
C SER A 58 -29.67 -1.35 8.79
N ARG A 59 -29.00 -0.22 8.55
CA ARG A 59 -29.46 0.80 7.57
C ARG A 59 -29.35 0.33 6.14
N HIS A 60 -28.43 -0.59 5.86
CA HIS A 60 -28.23 -1.17 4.54
C HIS A 60 -28.94 -2.52 4.35
N ALA A 61 -29.59 -3.04 5.39
CA ALA A 61 -30.30 -4.32 5.34
C ALA A 61 -31.58 -4.27 4.47
N ASP A 62 -32.23 -3.09 4.37
CA ASP A 62 -33.47 -2.92 3.59
C ASP A 62 -33.20 -2.69 2.08
N ASP A 63 -31.98 -2.30 1.70
CA ASP A 63 -31.53 -2.17 0.30
C ASP A 63 -31.18 -3.54 -0.35
N LEU A 64 -31.29 -4.63 0.42
CA LEU A 64 -30.86 -5.99 0.03
C LEU A 64 -32.01 -6.95 -0.30
N THR A 65 -33.18 -6.47 -0.72
CA THR A 65 -34.24 -7.37 -1.24
C THR A 65 -34.01 -7.71 -2.71
N PRO A 66 -33.99 -9.02 -3.09
CA PRO A 66 -33.68 -9.42 -4.45
C PRO A 66 -34.96 -9.48 -5.30
N GLU A 67 -35.29 -8.39 -5.99
CA GLU A 67 -36.25 -8.43 -7.10
C GLU A 67 -35.71 -7.73 -8.35
N ALA A 68 -34.80 -8.40 -9.06
CA ALA A 68 -34.68 -8.26 -10.50
C ALA A 68 -34.11 -9.56 -11.10
N PRO A 69 -34.66 -10.08 -12.21
CA PRO A 69 -34.20 -11.32 -12.81
C PRO A 69 -32.81 -11.12 -13.45
N SER A 70 -31.89 -12.06 -13.17
CA SER A 70 -30.54 -12.09 -13.72
C SER A 70 -30.55 -12.01 -15.26
N PRO A 71 -29.84 -11.06 -15.88
CA PRO A 71 -29.45 -11.23 -17.27
C PRO A 71 -28.35 -12.29 -17.33
N SER A 72 -28.63 -13.39 -18.03
CA SER A 72 -27.64 -14.40 -18.37
C SER A 72 -26.51 -13.75 -19.20
N LEU A 73 -25.32 -13.65 -18.63
CA LEU A 73 -24.10 -13.32 -19.37
C LEU A 73 -23.56 -14.61 -20.05
N PRO A 74 -23.05 -14.52 -21.28
CA PRO A 74 -22.55 -15.67 -22.01
C PRO A 74 -21.23 -16.18 -21.38
N PRO A 75 -21.00 -17.51 -21.40
CA PRO A 75 -19.73 -18.09 -20.98
C PRO A 75 -18.72 -17.88 -22.12
N ASP A 76 -17.73 -17.02 -21.89
CA ASP A 76 -16.42 -16.94 -22.56
C ASP A 76 -15.96 -15.48 -22.64
N GLN A 77 -15.36 -14.98 -21.56
CA GLN A 77 -14.42 -13.85 -21.62
C GLN A 77 -13.28 -14.08 -20.62
N ASN A 78 -12.36 -14.97 -20.99
CA ASN A 78 -10.98 -14.89 -20.51
C ASN A 78 -10.31 -13.71 -21.23
N VAL A 79 -10.21 -12.58 -20.55
CA VAL A 79 -9.45 -11.42 -21.03
C VAL A 79 -7.97 -11.67 -20.69
N LEU A 80 -7.20 -12.11 -21.68
CA LEU A 80 -5.74 -12.07 -21.64
C LEU A 80 -5.29 -10.61 -21.46
N ILE A 81 -4.60 -10.33 -20.36
CA ILE A 81 -3.76 -9.15 -20.24
C ILE A 81 -2.46 -9.45 -21.01
N GLN A 82 -2.45 -9.11 -22.30
CA GLN A 82 -1.23 -8.86 -23.05
C GLN A 82 -1.32 -7.47 -23.66
N GLY A 83 -0.16 -6.81 -23.75
CA GLY A 83 -0.01 -5.38 -24.04
C GLY A 83 -0.91 -4.78 -25.12
N ASN A 84 -1.27 -3.51 -24.92
CA ASN A 84 -1.95 -2.63 -25.87
C ASN A 84 -3.16 -3.26 -26.59
N VAL A 85 -4.18 -3.68 -25.83
CA VAL A 85 -5.52 -3.85 -26.40
C VAL A 85 -6.19 -2.47 -26.44
N SER A 86 -6.09 -1.81 -27.59
CA SER A 86 -6.97 -0.71 -27.95
C SER A 86 -8.40 -1.26 -28.05
N PHE A 87 -9.27 -0.90 -27.11
CA PHE A 87 -10.72 -1.03 -27.29
C PHE A 87 -11.14 -0.06 -28.39
N SER A 88 -11.09 -0.51 -29.64
CA SER A 88 -11.79 0.16 -30.75
C SER A 88 -13.27 -0.16 -30.65
N GLN A 89 -13.95 0.45 -29.68
CA GLN A 89 -15.27 0.96 -29.99
C GLN A 89 -15.02 2.06 -31.02
N SER A 90 -15.66 1.96 -32.19
CA SER A 90 -15.63 3.01 -33.21
C SER A 90 -16.24 4.28 -32.63
N LEU A 91 -15.41 5.04 -31.93
CA LEU A 91 -15.69 6.42 -31.60
C LEU A 91 -15.89 7.15 -32.94
N PRO A 92 -16.84 8.08 -33.02
CA PRO A 92 -17.02 8.90 -34.21
C PRO A 92 -15.66 9.48 -34.64
N GLU A 93 -15.33 9.42 -35.93
CA GLU A 93 -14.02 9.85 -36.50
C GLU A 93 -13.62 11.29 -36.15
N ASP A 94 -14.55 12.07 -35.58
CA ASP A 94 -14.36 13.45 -35.11
C ASP A 94 -14.19 13.59 -33.57
N SER A 95 -14.07 12.49 -32.83
CA SER A 95 -13.79 12.58 -31.39
C SER A 95 -12.36 13.09 -31.21
N PRO A 96 -12.14 14.17 -30.43
CA PRO A 96 -10.77 14.62 -30.13
C PRO A 96 -9.99 13.44 -29.55
N PRO A 97 -8.69 13.30 -29.87
CA PRO A 97 -7.88 12.23 -29.31
C PRO A 97 -8.02 12.28 -27.78
N PRO A 98 -8.17 11.13 -27.12
CA PRO A 98 -8.32 11.11 -25.67
C PRO A 98 -7.14 11.88 -25.08
N THR A 99 -7.44 13.00 -24.41
CA THR A 99 -6.45 13.71 -23.61
C THR A 99 -5.86 12.71 -22.64
N GLU A 100 -4.54 12.50 -22.70
CA GLU A 100 -3.83 11.63 -21.76
C GLU A 100 -4.25 12.01 -20.34
N ALA A 101 -4.69 11.00 -19.58
CA ALA A 101 -5.04 11.21 -18.18
C ALA A 101 -3.82 11.81 -17.47
N PRO A 102 -4.00 12.78 -16.56
CA PRO A 102 -2.88 13.35 -15.83
C PRO A 102 -2.15 12.23 -15.06
N GLU A 103 -0.82 12.27 -15.11
CA GLU A 103 0.04 11.31 -14.41
C GLU A 103 -0.31 11.25 -12.90
N PRO A 104 -0.37 10.05 -12.29
CA PRO A 104 -0.72 9.90 -10.88
C PRO A 104 0.14 10.75 -9.96
N LEU A 105 -0.49 11.35 -8.94
CA LEU A 105 0.20 12.26 -8.03
C LEU A 105 1.37 11.58 -7.29
N SER A 106 1.20 10.31 -6.89
CA SER A 106 2.25 9.51 -6.24
C SER A 106 3.51 9.41 -7.10
N LEU A 107 3.35 9.10 -8.39
CA LEU A 107 4.46 8.95 -9.34
C LEU A 107 5.18 10.27 -9.58
N ARG A 108 4.43 11.36 -9.86
CA ARG A 108 5.00 12.70 -10.04
C ARG A 108 5.78 13.16 -8.81
N PHE A 109 5.21 12.91 -7.62
CA PHE A 109 5.84 13.31 -6.38
C PHE A 109 7.10 12.50 -6.08
N ALA A 110 7.06 11.17 -6.29
CA ALA A 110 8.25 10.32 -6.23
C ALA A 110 9.35 10.81 -7.17
N GLN A 111 8.99 11.19 -8.39
CA GLN A 111 9.94 11.72 -9.36
C GLN A 111 10.57 13.05 -8.92
N SER A 112 9.81 13.93 -8.27
CA SER A 112 10.35 15.18 -7.71
C SER A 112 11.41 14.91 -6.65
N ILE A 113 11.15 13.95 -5.75
CA ILE A 113 12.11 13.55 -4.71
C ILE A 113 13.37 12.95 -5.34
N ARG A 114 13.24 12.09 -6.36
CA ARG A 114 14.40 11.56 -7.11
C ARG A 114 15.23 12.67 -7.73
N ASN A 115 14.59 13.66 -8.36
CA ASN A 115 15.28 14.79 -8.97
C ASN A 115 16.04 15.62 -7.91
N ALA A 116 15.44 15.84 -6.74
CA ALA A 116 16.08 16.52 -5.63
C ALA A 116 17.29 15.75 -5.07
N ILE A 117 17.19 14.41 -4.96
CA ILE A 117 18.32 13.55 -4.57
C ILE A 117 19.44 13.63 -5.60
N GLN A 118 19.13 13.56 -6.90
CA GLN A 118 20.13 13.68 -7.97
C GLN A 118 20.83 15.04 -7.99
N ALA A 119 20.14 16.10 -7.54
CA ALA A 119 20.71 17.44 -7.43
C ALA A 119 21.67 17.61 -6.23
N LEU A 120 21.76 16.63 -5.32
CA LEU A 120 22.69 16.67 -4.20
C LEU A 120 24.14 16.67 -4.71
N LYS A 121 24.96 17.55 -4.13
CA LYS A 121 26.41 17.61 -4.44
C LYS A 121 27.19 16.38 -3.95
N LYS A 122 26.59 15.61 -3.05
CA LYS A 122 27.18 14.40 -2.46
C LYS A 122 26.19 13.25 -2.67
N PRO A 123 26.67 12.03 -2.96
CA PRO A 123 25.80 10.86 -3.02
C PRO A 123 25.16 10.61 -1.67
N LEU A 124 24.07 9.84 -1.67
CA LEU A 124 23.46 9.40 -0.43
C LEU A 124 24.47 8.55 0.37
N PRO A 125 24.45 8.65 1.71
CA PRO A 125 25.35 7.87 2.54
C PRO A 125 24.97 6.38 2.46
N ALA A 126 25.98 5.51 2.42
CA ALA A 126 25.77 4.06 2.38
C ALA A 126 25.05 3.51 3.63
N ALA A 127 25.08 4.24 4.75
CA ALA A 127 24.38 3.87 5.97
C ALA A 127 22.86 4.09 5.81
N PRO A 128 22.02 3.02 5.85
CA PRO A 128 20.60 3.14 5.51
C PRO A 128 19.83 4.14 6.37
N ARG A 129 20.15 4.23 7.66
CA ARG A 129 19.52 5.17 8.60
C ARG A 129 19.72 6.63 8.20
N GLU A 130 20.94 6.96 7.79
CA GLU A 130 21.26 8.34 7.41
C GLU A 130 20.69 8.67 6.03
N ALA A 131 20.67 7.71 5.10
CA ALA A 131 20.00 7.87 3.82
C ALA A 131 18.50 8.12 4.01
N ILE A 132 17.83 7.31 4.84
CA ILE A 132 16.41 7.51 5.21
C ILE A 132 16.19 8.91 5.80
N ARG A 133 17.05 9.37 6.71
CA ARG A 133 16.93 10.72 7.30
C ARG A 133 16.98 11.82 6.22
N ILE A 134 17.95 11.76 5.31
CA ILE A 134 18.09 12.73 4.23
C ILE A 134 16.89 12.68 3.28
N ILE A 135 16.42 11.48 2.93
CA ILE A 135 15.22 11.31 2.10
C ILE A 135 13.99 11.88 2.80
N SER A 136 13.83 11.69 4.11
CA SER A 136 12.75 12.32 4.90
C SER A 136 12.79 13.85 4.85
N GLU A 137 13.98 14.45 4.92
CA GLU A 137 14.13 15.91 4.85
C GLU A 137 13.72 16.43 3.46
N ILE A 138 14.18 15.77 2.40
CA ILE A 138 13.79 16.10 1.01
C ILE A 138 12.30 15.91 0.81
N LEU A 139 11.72 14.83 1.34
CA LEU A 139 10.28 14.55 1.27
C LEU A 139 9.45 15.71 1.87
N VAL A 140 9.86 16.22 3.03
CA VAL A 140 9.19 17.36 3.68
C VAL A 140 9.33 18.63 2.86
N GLU A 141 10.54 18.95 2.38
CA GLU A 141 10.80 20.13 1.57
C GLU A 141 10.00 20.11 0.27
N GLU A 142 10.01 18.99 -0.45
CA GLU A 142 9.24 18.81 -1.69
C GLU A 142 7.73 18.88 -1.44
N ALA A 143 7.23 18.29 -0.33
CA ALA A 143 5.82 18.40 0.02
C ALA A 143 5.43 19.85 0.30
N GLN A 144 6.26 20.62 0.99
CA GLN A 144 6.02 22.04 1.26
C GLN A 144 6.02 22.87 -0.03
N ASN A 145 7.01 22.66 -0.89
CA ASN A 145 7.15 23.38 -2.16
C ASN A 145 5.96 23.15 -3.11
N GLN A 146 5.35 21.97 -3.05
CA GLN A 146 4.23 21.58 -3.90
C GLN A 146 2.85 21.78 -3.24
N GLY A 147 2.80 22.27 -2.00
CA GLY A 147 1.54 22.43 -1.26
C GLY A 147 0.87 21.09 -0.91
N LEU A 148 1.66 20.03 -0.75
CA LEU A 148 1.22 18.67 -0.43
C LEU A 148 1.31 18.33 1.06
N VAL A 149 1.69 19.30 1.91
CA VAL A 149 1.56 19.14 3.36
C VAL A 149 0.09 19.25 3.73
N ILE A 150 -0.44 18.20 4.36
CA ILE A 150 -1.84 18.14 4.74
C ILE A 150 -1.99 18.03 6.27
N ASP A 151 -3.04 18.67 6.77
CA ASP A 151 -3.57 18.36 8.09
C ASP A 151 -4.44 17.12 7.96
N VAL A 152 -4.25 16.15 8.85
CA VAL A 152 -5.10 14.97 8.84
C VAL A 152 -6.33 15.23 9.71
N PRO A 153 -7.55 15.18 9.13
CA PRO A 153 -8.77 15.45 9.88
C PRO A 153 -9.16 14.22 10.69
N PHE A 154 -8.53 14.00 11.84
CA PHE A 154 -8.89 12.90 12.73
C PHE A 154 -10.20 13.18 13.47
N LYS A 155 -11.32 12.88 12.82
CA LYS A 155 -12.63 12.70 13.47
C LYS A 155 -13.16 11.26 13.37
N LYS A 156 -12.33 10.33 12.89
CA LYS A 156 -12.72 8.99 12.47
C LYS A 156 -12.37 7.94 13.52
N ILE A 157 -12.93 6.74 13.40
CA ILE A 157 -12.70 5.62 14.32
C ILE A 157 -11.30 5.07 14.05
N PRO A 158 -10.34 5.14 15.02
CA PRO A 158 -9.06 4.49 14.86
C PRO A 158 -9.28 2.98 14.77
N CYS A 159 -8.80 2.34 13.71
CA CYS A 159 -8.78 0.90 13.69
C CYS A 159 -7.56 0.39 14.45
N LYS A 160 -7.78 -0.48 15.45
CA LYS A 160 -6.69 -1.21 16.13
C LYS A 160 -5.93 -2.17 15.19
N ALA A 161 -6.35 -2.34 13.93
CA ALA A 161 -5.66 -3.15 12.92
C ALA A 161 -4.41 -2.49 12.32
N GLY A 162 -3.92 -1.37 12.87
CA GLY A 162 -2.66 -0.77 12.43
C GLY A 162 -1.48 -1.74 12.61
N ASN A 163 -0.87 -2.17 11.50
CA ASN A 163 0.30 -3.05 11.52
C ASN A 163 1.58 -2.26 11.90
N GLN A 164 2.76 -2.85 11.73
CA GLN A 164 4.03 -2.15 12.04
C GLN A 164 4.33 -0.95 11.13
N GLU A 165 3.62 -0.83 10.00
CA GLU A 165 3.85 0.17 8.95
C GLU A 165 2.82 1.28 8.97
N HIS A 166 1.53 1.00 9.22
CA HIS A 166 0.45 1.97 9.07
C HIS A 166 -0.45 2.11 10.30
N GLU A 167 -1.03 3.28 10.43
CA GLU A 167 -2.30 3.50 11.13
C GLU A 167 -3.43 3.52 10.08
N VAL A 168 -4.52 2.81 10.37
CA VAL A 168 -5.66 2.66 9.46
C VAL A 168 -6.88 3.32 10.09
N TRP A 169 -7.57 4.15 9.31
CA TRP A 169 -8.78 4.85 9.71
C TRP A 169 -9.87 4.65 8.69
N PHE A 170 -11.09 4.39 9.13
CA PHE A 170 -12.23 4.21 8.24
C PHE A 170 -13.09 5.47 8.16
N ASP A 171 -13.48 5.82 6.95
CA ASP A 171 -14.49 6.81 6.64
C ASP A 171 -15.71 6.12 6.03
N LEU A 172 -16.53 5.50 6.87
CA LEU A 172 -17.70 4.75 6.42
C LEU A 172 -18.93 5.64 6.19
N GLU A 173 -18.90 6.90 6.67
CA GLU A 173 -20.02 7.85 6.54
C GLU A 173 -19.93 8.70 5.26
N ALA A 174 -18.77 8.75 4.60
CA ALA A 174 -18.64 9.40 3.31
C ALA A 174 -19.55 8.75 2.25
N GLU A 175 -19.97 9.54 1.25
CA GLU A 175 -20.73 9.03 0.09
C GLU A 175 -20.07 7.81 -0.57
N ARG A 176 -18.73 7.74 -0.48
CA ARG A 176 -17.93 6.58 -0.85
C ARG A 176 -17.10 6.12 0.35
N PRO A 177 -17.44 4.99 0.98
CA PRO A 177 -16.67 4.43 2.07
C PRO A 177 -15.18 4.31 1.71
N THR A 178 -14.31 4.90 2.52
CA THR A 178 -12.88 5.04 2.21
C THR A 178 -12.02 4.60 3.40
N VAL A 179 -10.90 3.95 3.12
CA VAL A 179 -9.85 3.64 4.09
C VAL A 179 -8.74 4.66 3.95
N TRP A 180 -8.37 5.29 5.06
CA TRP A 180 -7.22 6.18 5.15
C TRP A 180 -6.06 5.40 5.79
N LYS A 181 -4.91 5.37 5.12
CA LYS A 181 -3.68 4.75 5.61
C LYS A 181 -2.64 5.83 5.83
N ILE A 182 -2.00 5.79 6.98
CA ILE A 182 -0.96 6.74 7.36
C ILE A 182 0.25 5.97 7.83
N THR A 183 1.35 6.07 7.08
CA THR A 183 2.60 5.37 7.44
C THR A 183 3.07 5.85 8.81
N LYS A 184 3.64 4.98 9.63
CA LYS A 184 4.33 5.39 10.86
C LYS A 184 5.58 6.18 10.48
N ALA A 185 6.00 7.08 11.36
CA ALA A 185 7.16 7.93 11.12
C ALA A 185 8.40 7.11 10.71
N SER A 186 8.93 7.40 9.52
CA SER A 186 10.09 6.71 8.93
C SER A 186 9.96 5.18 8.79
N LYS A 187 8.73 4.66 8.71
CA LYS A 187 8.43 3.23 8.50
C LYS A 187 7.52 3.07 7.29
N TRP A 188 8.10 2.60 6.19
CA TRP A 188 7.43 2.43 4.90
C TRP A 188 7.43 0.96 4.41
N GLY A 189 7.66 0.03 5.33
CA GLY A 189 7.69 -1.40 5.06
C GLY A 189 9.00 -1.90 4.47
N LEU A 190 8.92 -3.01 3.75
CA LEU A 190 10.03 -3.63 3.02
C LEU A 190 9.83 -3.49 1.51
N VAL A 191 10.92 -3.50 0.77
CA VAL A 191 10.85 -3.55 -0.69
C VAL A 191 10.69 -5.01 -1.12
N ALA A 192 9.65 -5.30 -1.91
CA ALA A 192 9.36 -6.65 -2.37
C ALA A 192 10.59 -7.27 -3.07
N GLY A 193 10.94 -8.49 -2.67
CA GLY A 193 12.11 -9.22 -3.18
C GLY A 193 13.48 -8.67 -2.80
N GLN A 194 13.58 -7.69 -1.88
CA GLN A 194 14.85 -7.12 -1.44
C GLN A 194 14.98 -7.12 0.10
N PRO A 195 16.14 -7.51 0.67
CA PRO A 195 16.35 -7.57 2.12
C PRO A 195 16.65 -6.18 2.71
N ARG A 196 15.87 -5.16 2.35
CA ARG A 196 16.06 -3.78 2.84
C ARG A 196 14.74 -3.10 3.20
N PRO A 197 14.75 -2.20 4.20
CA PRO A 197 13.66 -1.28 4.44
C PRO A 197 13.36 -0.46 3.18
N ALA A 198 12.07 -0.22 2.94
CA ALA A 198 11.61 0.75 1.98
C ALA A 198 11.88 2.18 2.49
N ASN A 199 12.19 3.08 1.57
CA ASN A 199 12.16 4.52 1.80
C ASN A 199 10.85 5.12 1.25
N ALA A 200 10.69 6.44 1.38
CA ALA A 200 9.48 7.12 0.91
C ALA A 200 9.22 6.99 -0.60
N ILE A 201 10.27 6.94 -1.44
CA ILE A 201 10.13 6.76 -2.88
C ILE A 201 9.60 5.35 -3.18
N ASP A 202 10.19 4.32 -2.55
CA ASP A 202 9.74 2.94 -2.73
C ASP A 202 8.25 2.79 -2.38
N TYR A 203 7.78 3.49 -1.35
CA TYR A 203 6.37 3.48 -0.96
C TYR A 203 5.46 4.21 -1.96
N LEU A 204 5.86 5.38 -2.45
CA LEU A 204 5.08 6.11 -3.46
C LEU A 204 5.00 5.32 -4.78
N ASP A 205 6.09 4.65 -5.16
CA ASP A 205 6.10 3.73 -6.30
C ASP A 205 5.16 2.56 -6.08
N ARG A 206 5.14 1.98 -4.87
CA ARG A 206 4.20 0.91 -4.52
C ARG A 206 2.75 1.35 -4.74
N LEU A 207 2.37 2.56 -4.33
CA LEU A 207 1.00 3.07 -4.55
C LEU A 207 0.64 3.16 -6.04
N TYR A 208 1.57 3.68 -6.84
CA TYR A 208 1.41 3.75 -8.29
C TYR A 208 1.29 2.35 -8.91
N LEU A 209 2.26 1.47 -8.64
CA LEU A 209 2.29 0.10 -9.14
C LEU A 209 1.03 -0.68 -8.77
N PHE A 210 0.55 -0.52 -7.53
CA PHE A 210 -0.68 -1.16 -7.08
C PHE A 210 -1.87 -0.79 -7.97
N THR A 211 -2.00 0.49 -8.30
CA THR A 211 -3.08 0.98 -9.16
C THR A 211 -2.93 0.45 -10.58
N GLU A 212 -1.71 0.49 -11.14
CA GLU A 212 -1.45 0.04 -12.52
C GLU A 212 -1.64 -1.47 -12.70
N ILE A 213 -1.18 -2.28 -11.75
CA ILE A 213 -1.19 -3.74 -11.89
C ILE A 213 -2.56 -4.33 -11.55
N PHE A 214 -3.20 -3.85 -10.48
CA PHE A 214 -4.44 -4.45 -9.98
C PHE A 214 -5.69 -3.68 -10.40
N GLY A 215 -5.55 -2.51 -11.04
CA GLY A 215 -6.67 -1.64 -11.40
C GLY A 215 -7.43 -1.14 -10.17
N MET A 216 -6.77 -1.10 -9.01
CA MET A 216 -7.37 -0.78 -7.72
C MET A 216 -6.88 0.59 -7.28
N PRO A 217 -7.77 1.58 -7.11
CA PRO A 217 -7.35 2.93 -6.77
C PRO A 217 -6.76 2.97 -5.36
N TRP A 218 -5.48 3.34 -5.28
CA TRP A 218 -4.78 3.62 -4.04
C TRP A 218 -4.05 4.95 -4.15
N ASP A 219 -4.75 6.00 -3.73
CA ASP A 219 -4.40 7.38 -4.02
C ASP A 219 -3.54 7.99 -2.92
N PHE A 220 -2.41 8.57 -3.31
CA PHE A 220 -1.60 9.42 -2.44
C PHE A 220 -2.32 10.76 -2.20
N GLN A 221 -2.47 11.14 -0.92
CA GLN A 221 -3.16 12.36 -0.52
C GLN A 221 -2.20 13.50 -0.16
N GLY A 222 -1.02 13.17 0.37
CA GLY A 222 -0.06 14.17 0.82
C GLY A 222 0.81 13.67 1.97
N ILE A 223 1.58 14.59 2.54
CA ILE A 223 2.46 14.34 3.67
C ILE A 223 1.88 14.99 4.91
N TRP A 224 1.70 14.20 5.95
CA TRP A 224 1.44 14.70 7.29
C TRP A 224 2.76 14.76 8.07
N ILE A 225 3.04 15.90 8.70
CA ILE A 225 4.19 16.07 9.57
C ILE A 225 3.69 15.88 11.00
N ASP A 226 4.17 14.82 11.66
CA ASP A 226 3.74 14.52 13.03
C ASP A 226 4.24 15.58 14.03
N PRO A 227 3.74 15.57 15.29
CA PRO A 227 4.17 16.55 16.29
C PRO A 227 5.67 16.50 16.64
N GLN A 228 6.38 15.43 16.27
CA GLN A 228 7.83 15.27 16.42
C GLN A 228 8.60 15.78 15.20
N GLY A 229 7.90 16.26 14.16
CA GLY A 229 8.50 16.77 12.92
C GLY A 229 8.84 15.66 11.91
N LEU A 230 8.38 14.43 12.12
CA LEU A 230 8.68 13.32 11.23
C LEU A 230 7.60 13.19 10.15
N PRO A 231 7.99 13.01 8.87
CA PRO A 231 7.02 12.88 7.79
C PRO A 231 6.34 11.52 7.80
N ARG A 232 5.05 11.54 7.49
CA ARG A 232 4.16 10.39 7.34
C ARG A 232 3.43 10.51 6.02
N ILE A 233 3.45 9.45 5.21
CA ILE A 233 2.72 9.42 3.94
C ILE A 233 1.27 9.11 4.24
N VAL A 234 0.37 9.89 3.69
CA VAL A 234 -1.08 9.70 3.78
C VAL A 234 -1.59 9.23 2.43
N SER A 235 -2.30 8.10 2.44
CA SER A 235 -2.93 7.53 1.26
C SER A 235 -4.35 7.07 1.57
N THR A 236 -5.16 6.90 0.53
CA THR A 236 -6.54 6.42 0.63
C THR A 236 -6.82 5.35 -0.41
N GLN A 237 -7.73 4.44 -0.08
CA GLN A 237 -8.28 3.49 -1.02
C GLN A 237 -9.76 3.24 -0.69
N PRO A 238 -10.57 2.73 -1.62
CA PRO A 238 -11.94 2.32 -1.32
C PRO A 238 -11.97 1.31 -0.18
N TYR A 239 -12.98 1.45 0.68
CA TYR A 239 -13.31 0.38 1.61
C TYR A 239 -13.94 -0.78 0.85
N MET A 240 -13.36 -1.97 1.01
CA MET A 240 -13.79 -3.20 0.35
C MET A 240 -14.47 -4.11 1.37
N PRO A 241 -15.82 -4.11 1.46
CA PRO A 241 -16.53 -5.03 2.34
C PRO A 241 -16.46 -6.45 1.79
N GLY A 242 -16.07 -7.41 2.63
CA GLY A 242 -15.99 -8.81 2.25
C GLY A 242 -15.36 -9.69 3.32
N LYS A 243 -15.05 -10.93 2.95
CA LYS A 243 -14.32 -11.88 3.80
C LYS A 243 -12.85 -11.97 3.38
N PRO A 244 -11.92 -12.37 4.27
CA PRO A 244 -10.57 -12.74 3.85
C PRO A 244 -10.59 -13.83 2.77
N ALA A 245 -9.69 -13.75 1.80
CA ALA A 245 -9.51 -14.79 0.78
C ALA A 245 -8.76 -16.01 1.35
N THR A 246 -9.00 -17.18 0.78
CA THR A 246 -8.20 -18.39 1.04
C THR A 246 -6.88 -18.34 0.27
N GLU A 247 -5.91 -19.17 0.67
CA GLU A 247 -4.64 -19.30 -0.07
C GLU A 247 -4.88 -19.74 -1.52
N ASP A 248 -5.78 -20.70 -1.76
CA ASP A 248 -6.16 -21.15 -3.12
C ASP A 248 -6.77 -20.01 -3.96
N GLU A 249 -7.67 -19.19 -3.38
CA GLU A 249 -8.28 -18.04 -4.05
C GLU A 249 -7.23 -16.98 -4.42
N ILE A 250 -6.22 -16.78 -3.58
CA ILE A 250 -5.10 -15.86 -3.83
C ILE A 250 -4.18 -16.38 -4.93
N GLU A 251 -3.82 -17.66 -4.86
CA GLU A 251 -2.97 -18.31 -5.87
C GLU A 251 -3.62 -18.28 -7.25
N GLU A 252 -4.91 -18.62 -7.35
CA GLU A 252 -5.68 -18.55 -8.60
C GLU A 252 -5.71 -17.11 -9.14
N TYR A 253 -6.06 -16.14 -8.28
CA TYR A 253 -6.11 -14.72 -8.65
C TYR A 253 -4.77 -14.20 -9.19
N LEU A 254 -3.65 -14.50 -8.52
CA LEU A 254 -2.33 -14.02 -8.95
C LEU A 254 -1.86 -14.71 -10.24
N LYS A 255 -2.13 -16.01 -10.40
CA LYS A 255 -1.82 -16.75 -11.64
C LYS A 255 -2.61 -16.24 -12.83
N ASP A 256 -3.88 -15.91 -12.64
CA ASP A 256 -4.73 -15.32 -13.70
C ASP A 256 -4.22 -13.96 -14.16
N LEU A 257 -3.54 -13.23 -13.27
CA LEU A 257 -2.84 -11.98 -13.58
C LEU A 257 -1.44 -12.19 -14.16
N GLY A 258 -1.02 -13.43 -14.42
CA GLY A 258 0.28 -13.74 -15.02
C GLY A 258 1.45 -13.81 -14.04
N PHE A 259 1.18 -13.84 -12.73
CA PHE A 259 2.22 -14.03 -11.73
C PHE A 259 2.57 -15.51 -11.52
N THR A 260 3.83 -15.77 -11.25
CA THR A 260 4.35 -17.07 -10.83
C THR A 260 4.95 -16.97 -9.43
N GLU A 261 4.70 -17.98 -8.61
CA GLU A 261 5.33 -18.07 -7.30
C GLU A 261 6.84 -18.31 -7.46
N ILE A 262 7.63 -17.56 -6.71
CA ILE A 262 9.07 -17.68 -6.61
C ILE A 262 9.50 -17.74 -5.14
N ASP A 263 10.51 -18.54 -4.84
CA ASP A 263 11.16 -18.53 -3.53
C ASP A 263 12.47 -17.76 -3.62
N ILE A 264 12.60 -16.72 -2.79
CA ILE A 264 13.83 -15.93 -2.69
C ILE A 264 14.55 -16.37 -1.42
N PRO A 265 15.78 -16.92 -1.52
CA PRO A 265 16.52 -17.38 -0.35
C PRO A 265 16.58 -16.31 0.75
N GLU A 266 16.30 -16.73 1.98
CA GLU A 266 16.28 -15.90 3.20
C GLU A 266 15.11 -14.89 3.30
N LEU A 267 14.36 -14.66 2.22
CA LEU A 267 13.20 -13.77 2.20
C LEU A 267 11.86 -14.53 2.12
N GLY A 268 11.87 -15.76 1.62
CA GLY A 268 10.69 -16.62 1.49
C GLY A 268 9.95 -16.46 0.17
N THR A 269 8.65 -16.77 0.19
CA THR A 269 7.79 -16.80 -0.99
C THR A 269 7.35 -15.40 -1.46
N PHE A 270 7.50 -15.15 -2.76
CA PHE A 270 7.02 -13.97 -3.47
C PHE A 270 6.32 -14.40 -4.77
N TRP A 271 5.70 -13.44 -5.44
CA TRP A 271 5.07 -13.61 -6.73
C TRP A 271 5.74 -12.71 -7.76
N LYS A 272 6.16 -13.24 -8.90
CA LYS A 272 6.81 -12.49 -9.96
C LYS A 272 5.97 -12.49 -11.23
N HIS A 273 5.75 -11.31 -11.81
CA HIS A 273 5.20 -11.19 -13.14
C HIS A 273 6.33 -11.21 -14.17
N GLU A 274 6.39 -12.23 -15.02
CA GLU A 274 7.56 -12.45 -15.90
C GLU A 274 7.73 -11.40 -16.99
N GLU A 275 6.63 -10.83 -17.51
CA GLU A 275 6.73 -9.85 -18.62
C GLU A 275 7.11 -8.44 -18.15
N THR A 276 6.81 -8.10 -16.89
CA THR A 276 7.00 -6.74 -16.35
C THR A 276 8.09 -6.68 -15.29
N ASP A 277 8.68 -7.82 -14.93
CA ASP A 277 9.62 -7.99 -13.84
C ASP A 277 9.13 -7.43 -12.51
N VAL A 278 7.81 -7.37 -12.29
CA VAL A 278 7.24 -6.94 -11.00
C VAL A 278 7.30 -8.09 -10.00
N ILE A 279 7.70 -7.78 -8.77
CA ILE A 279 7.62 -8.69 -7.62
C ILE A 279 6.56 -8.17 -6.65
N VAL A 280 5.71 -9.08 -6.18
CA VAL A 280 4.70 -8.89 -5.15
C VAL A 280 5.09 -9.74 -3.94
N GLY A 281 5.14 -9.09 -2.78
CA GLY A 281 5.27 -9.71 -1.45
C GLY A 281 4.04 -9.42 -0.60
N ASP A 282 4.05 -9.95 0.63
CA ASP A 282 2.93 -9.82 1.58
C ASP A 282 1.59 -10.33 1.03
N ALA A 283 1.63 -11.36 0.18
CA ALA A 283 0.44 -11.96 -0.43
C ALA A 283 -0.20 -13.04 0.49
N TYR A 284 -0.60 -12.64 1.70
CA TYR A 284 -1.28 -13.50 2.67
C TYR A 284 -2.77 -13.17 2.80
N THR A 285 -3.55 -14.06 3.44
CA THR A 285 -5.02 -14.02 3.50
C THR A 285 -5.61 -12.68 3.95
N ASP A 286 -4.98 -12.00 4.91
CA ASP A 286 -5.47 -10.71 5.43
C ASP A 286 -5.28 -9.54 4.46
N ASN A 287 -4.46 -9.70 3.42
CA ASN A 287 -4.21 -8.67 2.40
C ASN A 287 -5.05 -8.82 1.14
N PHE A 288 -6.00 -9.77 1.15
CA PHE A 288 -6.97 -9.98 0.11
C PHE A 288 -8.39 -10.07 0.67
N VAL A 289 -9.34 -9.51 -0.05
CA VAL A 289 -10.76 -9.54 0.28
C VAL A 289 -11.50 -10.23 -0.85
N VAL A 290 -12.40 -11.15 -0.50
CA VAL A 290 -13.41 -11.67 -1.40
C VAL A 290 -14.68 -10.86 -1.18
N LEU A 291 -15.05 -10.08 -2.19
CA LEU A 291 -16.26 -9.28 -2.21
C LEU A 291 -17.50 -10.20 -2.28
N GLU A 292 -18.68 -9.66 -1.96
CA GLU A 292 -19.95 -10.40 -2.08
C GLU A 292 -20.20 -10.94 -3.49
N THR A 293 -19.63 -10.30 -4.51
CA THR A 293 -19.69 -10.74 -5.90
C THR A 293 -18.82 -11.97 -6.20
N GLY A 294 -18.07 -12.48 -5.22
CA GLY A 294 -17.09 -13.56 -5.37
C GLY A 294 -15.75 -13.10 -5.96
N ARG A 295 -15.57 -11.81 -6.22
CA ARG A 295 -14.31 -11.27 -6.77
C ARG A 295 -13.26 -11.13 -5.67
N VAL A 296 -12.07 -11.66 -5.92
CA VAL A 296 -10.87 -11.44 -5.10
C VAL A 296 -10.27 -10.07 -5.42
N VAL A 297 -9.95 -9.28 -4.40
CA VAL A 297 -9.28 -7.98 -4.53
C VAL A 297 -8.14 -7.84 -3.52
N PRO A 298 -6.95 -7.37 -3.93
CA PRO A 298 -5.87 -7.06 -3.01
C PRO A 298 -6.11 -5.73 -2.30
N ILE A 299 -5.57 -5.56 -1.10
CA ILE A 299 -5.72 -4.30 -0.34
C ILE A 299 -4.44 -3.76 0.31
N ASP A 300 -3.38 -4.54 0.54
CA ASP A 300 -2.17 -4.06 1.24
C ASP A 300 -0.90 -4.86 0.86
N LEU A 301 -0.64 -5.00 -0.44
CA LEU A 301 0.50 -5.77 -0.94
C LEU A 301 1.78 -4.95 -1.00
N SER A 302 2.93 -5.59 -0.76
CA SER A 302 4.24 -5.02 -1.08
C SER A 302 4.54 -5.27 -2.55
N ILE A 303 4.88 -4.23 -3.32
CA ILE A 303 5.11 -4.32 -4.77
C ILE A 303 6.35 -3.54 -5.12
N ALA A 304 7.20 -4.11 -5.96
CA ALA A 304 8.38 -3.44 -6.51
C ALA A 304 8.71 -3.97 -7.90
N ILE A 305 9.39 -3.17 -8.71
CA ILE A 305 10.03 -3.65 -9.93
C ILE A 305 11.34 -4.35 -9.52
N CYS A 306 11.54 -5.57 -9.99
CA CYS A 306 12.77 -6.32 -9.86
C CYS A 306 13.85 -5.66 -10.72
N LEU A 307 14.59 -4.72 -10.14
CA LEU A 307 15.80 -4.25 -10.79
C LEU A 307 16.83 -5.40 -10.80
N PRO A 308 17.49 -5.68 -11.94
CA PRO A 308 18.58 -6.64 -11.97
C PRO A 308 19.60 -6.31 -10.87
N GLN A 309 20.11 -7.31 -10.14
CA GLN A 309 21.06 -7.11 -9.02
C GLN A 309 22.25 -6.19 -9.38
N ASN A 310 22.66 -6.15 -10.65
CA ASN A 310 23.75 -5.32 -11.15
C ASN A 310 23.43 -3.81 -11.21
N GLN A 311 22.15 -3.41 -11.11
CA GLN A 311 21.68 -2.02 -11.09
C GLN A 311 21.35 -1.52 -9.67
N LEU A 312 21.08 -2.42 -8.73
CA LEU A 312 20.81 -2.08 -7.32
C LEU A 312 22.04 -1.53 -6.58
N LEU A 313 23.25 -1.88 -7.03
CA LEU A 313 24.52 -1.37 -6.51
C LEU A 313 25.04 -0.13 -7.27
N GLN A 314 24.31 0.34 -8.28
CA GLN A 314 24.71 1.48 -9.11
C GLN A 314 23.66 2.60 -9.18
N SER A 315 22.55 2.48 -8.45
CA SER A 315 21.67 3.61 -8.23
C SER A 315 22.34 4.56 -7.22
N PRO A 316 22.51 5.85 -7.56
CA PRO A 316 23.35 6.80 -6.81
C PRO A 316 22.89 7.06 -5.36
#